data_AF-A0A415SIR5-F1
#
_entry.id   AF-A0A415SIR5-F1
#
_cell.length_a   1.000
_cell.length_b   1.000
_cell.length_c   1.000
_cell.angle_alpha   90.00
_cell.angle_beta   90.00
_cell.angle_gamma   90.00
#
_symmetry.space_group_name_H-M   'P 1'
#
loop_
_entity.id
_entity.type
_entity.pdbx_description
1 polymer ?
#
loop_
_entity_poly.entity_id
_entity_poly.type
_entity_poly.pdbx_seq_one_letter_code
_entity_poly.pdbx_strand_id
1 'polypeptide(L)'
;MNTTYIKIEKKHNGKIQYLTEVLPQIPTNTILYKKLTGLGATYGELKADRNSIILEPNVPVIKGKCKDPKHSNDNLFGVYENVTVERIVKYLRASKDKHIKLLSTPESFFKIKSAFEELDMDIYSTCYLLFDECHKIVKDVDYREDITLPFDDFFMFDNKGLVSATPLDFTDPRFFKQRFQIMEVQPMFDYAQPINIYHTNNVLQKLKERLDGAANNPIFLFINSTETIYSIMQKLDILEQSTVFCASNSVTSLKDKKFANAYSDWDADKMRRFNFLTSRFFNALDIELDFCPEVFIVTDTTMATQSMVDPFTDTIQIIGRFRNGIASANHITNTDYNFSVRSKAQLQYMIGVFEQVYGMMKTYYDNATTDEARDAYKSILDTHPFKSMLNRNGEKNWFKIDNYITDAIVRGYYKNFDMLTNTYKQCKSFKVSCESRPYPLGDLERLKRENKSASIKAKRKEIVEQLEMLKGDETSIAMEHKRELIRTDAFIVEAYEELGKEKIEELNYSQPKIREAMILKRYNEKRKGSEFVEMVKNRFKAGRSYELSDISKTRDEIYTLMNMPSVKKKPKDFLEEFFKCKDSWKNRQRALFLEYEKV
;
A
#
# COMPACT_ATOMS: atom_id res chain seq x y z
N MET A 1 -4.79 31.42 -11.70
CA MET A 1 -5.49 31.19 -12.97
C MET A 1 -6.94 31.58 -12.78
N ASN A 2 -7.63 32.07 -13.81
CA ASN A 2 -9.05 32.38 -13.71
C ASN A 2 -9.87 31.09 -13.76
N THR A 3 -10.94 31.02 -12.97
CA THR A 3 -11.84 29.87 -12.93
C THR A 3 -13.19 30.23 -13.52
N THR A 4 -13.63 29.46 -14.51
CA THR A 4 -14.96 29.54 -15.11
C THR A 4 -15.76 28.30 -14.74
N TYR A 5 -17.05 28.45 -14.46
CA TYR A 5 -17.91 27.35 -14.03
C TYR A 5 -18.84 26.89 -15.15
N ILE A 6 -18.88 25.58 -15.40
CA ILE A 6 -19.78 24.93 -16.35
C ILE A 6 -20.87 24.23 -15.55
N LYS A 7 -22.12 24.69 -15.67
CA LYS A 7 -23.25 24.05 -14.98
C LYS A 7 -23.64 22.76 -15.71
N ILE A 8 -23.81 21.69 -14.95
CA ILE A 8 -24.32 20.40 -15.45
C ILE A 8 -25.59 20.05 -14.67
N GLU A 9 -26.65 19.76 -15.41
CA GLU A 9 -27.98 19.44 -14.88
C GLU A 9 -28.34 17.98 -15.15
N LYS A 10 -29.35 17.48 -14.41
CA LYS A 10 -30.02 16.23 -14.74
C LYS A 10 -31.14 16.53 -15.74
N LYS A 11 -31.17 15.77 -16.84
CA LYS A 11 -32.26 15.79 -17.81
C LYS A 11 -33.54 15.27 -17.17
N HIS A 12 -34.68 15.53 -17.84
CA HIS A 12 -36.01 15.11 -17.39
C HIS A 12 -36.14 13.59 -17.21
N ASN A 13 -35.34 12.80 -17.92
CA ASN A 13 -35.28 11.34 -17.80
C ASN A 13 -34.28 10.84 -16.72
N GLY A 14 -33.78 11.72 -15.85
CA GLY A 14 -32.84 11.41 -14.79
C GLY A 14 -31.37 11.26 -15.22
N LYS A 15 -31.07 11.25 -16.53
CA LYS A 15 -29.69 11.16 -17.02
C LYS A 15 -28.95 12.49 -16.85
N ILE A 16 -27.67 12.42 -16.49
CA ILE A 16 -26.80 13.60 -16.39
C ILE A 16 -26.46 14.10 -17.81
N GLN A 17 -26.40 15.41 -18.02
CA GLN A 17 -25.93 15.99 -19.29
C GLN A 17 -24.49 15.56 -19.60
N TYR A 18 -24.22 15.27 -20.88
CA TYR A 18 -22.85 15.09 -21.35
C TYR A 18 -22.15 16.43 -21.50
N LEU A 19 -20.83 16.42 -21.38
CA LEU A 19 -20.02 17.64 -21.51
C LEU A 19 -20.23 18.32 -22.87
N THR A 20 -20.37 17.55 -23.94
CA THR A 20 -20.59 18.05 -25.31
C THR A 20 -21.84 18.92 -25.47
N GLU A 21 -22.81 18.81 -24.56
CA GLU A 21 -24.05 19.60 -24.60
C GLU A 21 -23.87 21.02 -24.07
N VAL A 22 -22.89 21.23 -23.19
CA VAL A 22 -22.62 22.52 -22.51
C VAL A 22 -21.24 23.09 -22.82
N LEU A 23 -20.34 22.26 -23.32
CA LEU A 23 -18.99 22.57 -23.78
C LEU A 23 -18.70 21.72 -25.03
N PRO A 24 -19.12 22.18 -26.23
CA PRO A 24 -18.96 21.43 -27.47
C PRO A 24 -17.50 21.10 -27.80
N GLN A 25 -16.57 22.00 -27.49
CA GLN A 25 -15.13 21.82 -27.66
C GLN A 25 -14.39 22.41 -26.47
N ILE A 26 -13.31 21.75 -26.06
CA ILE A 26 -12.43 22.25 -24.99
C ILE A 26 -11.57 23.38 -25.58
N PRO A 27 -11.61 24.61 -25.01
CA PRO A 27 -10.80 25.71 -25.50
C PRO A 27 -9.29 25.44 -25.32
N THR A 28 -8.46 26.17 -26.07
CA THR A 28 -7.00 26.12 -25.84
C THR A 28 -6.64 26.68 -24.46
N ASN A 29 -5.48 26.28 -23.93
CA ASN A 29 -4.95 26.65 -22.63
C ASN A 29 -5.99 26.49 -21.50
N THR A 30 -6.70 25.37 -21.51
CA THR A 30 -7.74 25.06 -20.54
C THR A 30 -7.36 23.85 -19.70
N ILE A 31 -7.56 23.95 -18.39
CA ILE A 31 -7.58 22.82 -17.47
C ILE A 31 -9.04 22.55 -17.10
N LEU A 32 -9.63 21.51 -17.69
CA LEU A 32 -11.01 21.11 -17.45
C LEU A 32 -11.08 20.18 -16.24
N TYR A 33 -11.78 20.62 -15.20
CA TYR A 33 -12.11 19.81 -14.03
C TYR A 33 -13.53 19.25 -14.18
N LYS A 34 -13.62 17.97 -14.56
CA LYS A 34 -14.89 17.28 -14.83
C LYS A 34 -15.72 17.07 -13.56
N LYS A 35 -15.07 16.89 -12.40
CA LYS A 35 -15.65 16.62 -11.06
C LYS A 35 -16.48 15.33 -10.94
N LEU A 36 -17.21 14.97 -11.99
CA LEU A 36 -17.96 13.74 -12.17
C LEU A 36 -17.23 12.84 -13.18
N THR A 37 -17.22 11.54 -12.91
CA THR A 37 -16.72 10.55 -13.85
C THR A 37 -17.75 10.35 -14.97
N GLY A 38 -17.30 9.97 -16.18
CA GLY A 38 -18.21 9.56 -17.26
C GLY A 38 -18.91 10.69 -18.03
N LEU A 39 -18.53 11.97 -17.85
CA LEU A 39 -19.12 13.09 -18.62
C LEU A 39 -18.76 13.13 -20.11
N GLY A 40 -17.88 12.24 -20.57
CA GLY A 40 -17.56 12.09 -21.99
C GLY A 40 -16.60 13.14 -22.57
N ALA A 41 -15.63 13.65 -21.81
CA ALA A 41 -14.67 14.63 -22.33
C ALA A 41 -13.83 14.09 -23.52
N THR A 42 -13.27 12.88 -23.40
CA THR A 42 -12.55 12.27 -24.52
C THR A 42 -13.47 12.00 -25.70
N TYR A 43 -14.69 11.55 -25.44
CA TYR A 43 -15.69 11.32 -26.47
C TYR A 43 -15.98 12.63 -27.22
N GLY A 44 -16.12 13.74 -26.50
CA GLY A 44 -16.31 15.07 -27.08
C GLY A 44 -15.15 15.48 -27.97
N GLU A 45 -13.89 15.30 -27.53
CA GLU A 45 -12.72 15.65 -28.35
C GLU A 45 -12.59 14.76 -29.59
N LEU A 46 -12.94 13.47 -29.50
CA LEU A 46 -12.97 12.57 -30.65
C LEU A 46 -14.01 12.99 -31.70
N LYS A 47 -15.13 13.58 -31.28
CA LYS A 47 -16.16 14.13 -32.16
C LYS A 47 -15.91 15.58 -32.59
N ALA A 48 -14.95 16.27 -31.99
CA ALA A 48 -14.67 17.67 -32.29
C ALA A 48 -14.20 17.85 -33.74
N ASP A 49 -14.62 18.94 -34.36
CA ASP A 49 -14.30 19.30 -35.75
C ASP A 49 -12.90 19.92 -35.87
N ARG A 50 -11.87 19.14 -35.51
CA ARG A 50 -10.44 19.50 -35.56
C ARG A 50 -9.54 18.26 -35.51
N ASN A 51 -8.29 18.40 -35.93
CA ASN A 51 -7.26 17.39 -35.69
C ASN A 51 -6.93 17.33 -34.19
N SER A 52 -6.87 16.12 -33.63
CA SER A 52 -6.67 15.92 -32.19
C SER A 52 -5.69 14.78 -31.91
N ILE A 53 -4.80 15.02 -30.96
CA ILE A 53 -3.98 14.01 -30.30
C ILE A 53 -4.42 13.97 -28.84
N ILE A 54 -4.84 12.81 -28.36
CA ILE A 54 -5.26 12.61 -26.99
C ILE A 54 -4.28 11.68 -26.30
N LEU A 55 -3.62 12.17 -25.26
CA LEU A 55 -2.72 11.41 -24.41
C LEU A 55 -3.50 10.82 -23.24
N GLU A 56 -3.53 9.49 -23.19
CA GLU A 56 -4.26 8.68 -22.21
C GLU A 56 -3.27 7.78 -21.47
N PRO A 57 -3.16 7.88 -20.12
CA PRO A 57 -2.13 7.16 -19.37
C PRO A 57 -2.32 5.63 -19.40
N ASN A 58 -3.51 5.13 -19.75
CA ASN A 58 -3.86 3.71 -19.65
C ASN A 58 -4.13 3.06 -21.00
N VAL A 59 -3.29 2.10 -21.41
CA VAL A 59 -3.44 1.32 -22.65
C VAL A 59 -4.81 0.65 -22.81
N PRO A 60 -5.41 0.03 -21.77
CA PRO A 60 -6.74 -0.59 -21.90
C PRO A 60 -7.82 0.40 -22.36
N VAL A 61 -7.74 1.67 -21.95
CA VAL A 61 -8.67 2.74 -22.38
C VAL A 61 -8.56 2.98 -23.88
N ILE A 62 -7.33 3.11 -24.37
CA ILE A 62 -7.05 3.34 -25.80
C ILE A 62 -7.60 2.17 -26.62
N LYS A 63 -7.29 0.94 -26.22
CA LYS A 63 -7.79 -0.27 -26.89
C LYS A 63 -9.31 -0.37 -26.85
N GLY A 64 -9.93 -0.05 -25.70
CA GLY A 64 -11.39 -0.03 -25.53
C GLY A 64 -12.05 0.95 -26.49
N LYS A 65 -11.58 2.20 -26.53
CA LYS A 65 -12.12 3.25 -27.41
C LYS A 65 -11.94 2.92 -28.90
N CYS A 66 -10.79 2.36 -29.29
CA CYS A 66 -10.55 1.95 -30.68
C CYS A 66 -11.44 0.78 -31.14
N LYS A 67 -11.98 -0.01 -30.20
CA LYS A 67 -12.90 -1.12 -30.48
C LYS A 67 -14.38 -0.74 -30.32
N ASP A 68 -14.68 0.38 -29.66
CA ASP A 68 -16.06 0.80 -29.41
C ASP A 68 -16.73 1.19 -30.74
N PRO A 69 -17.87 0.55 -31.11
CA PRO A 69 -18.61 0.88 -32.32
C PRO A 69 -18.99 2.36 -32.45
N LYS A 70 -19.10 3.11 -31.35
CA LYS A 70 -19.39 4.56 -31.36
C LYS A 70 -18.33 5.38 -32.09
N HIS A 71 -17.11 4.83 -32.22
CA HIS A 71 -15.95 5.48 -32.83
C HIS A 71 -15.59 4.90 -34.21
N SER A 72 -16.41 4.02 -34.78
CA SER A 72 -16.13 3.40 -36.10
C SER A 72 -15.96 4.42 -37.23
N ASN A 73 -16.55 5.61 -37.08
CA ASN A 73 -16.55 6.67 -38.09
C ASN A 73 -15.56 7.82 -37.78
N ASP A 74 -14.88 7.79 -36.63
CA ASP A 74 -14.12 8.95 -36.11
C ASP A 74 -12.67 9.04 -36.60
N ASN A 75 -12.33 8.39 -37.72
CA ASN A 75 -10.94 8.26 -38.21
C ASN A 75 -9.91 7.96 -37.10
N LEU A 76 -10.31 7.17 -36.10
CA LEU A 76 -9.56 6.99 -34.86
C LEU A 76 -8.42 5.99 -35.03
N PHE A 77 -7.22 6.35 -34.56
CA PHE A 77 -6.07 5.46 -34.52
C PHE A 77 -5.38 5.46 -33.16
N GLY A 78 -5.24 4.28 -32.56
CA GLY A 78 -4.56 4.07 -31.27
C GLY A 78 -3.07 3.79 -31.43
N VAL A 79 -2.24 4.51 -30.67
CA VAL A 79 -0.77 4.41 -30.64
C VAL A 79 -0.32 3.97 -29.24
N TYR A 80 0.31 2.81 -29.18
CA TYR A 80 0.87 2.25 -27.95
C TYR A 80 2.13 1.43 -28.29
N GLU A 81 2.72 0.74 -27.31
CA GLU A 81 4.04 0.10 -27.40
C GLU A 81 4.31 -0.66 -28.71
N ASN A 82 3.36 -1.49 -29.20
CA ASN A 82 3.55 -2.33 -30.39
C ASN A 82 3.16 -1.66 -31.73
N VAL A 83 2.85 -0.36 -31.72
CA VAL A 83 2.57 0.42 -32.94
C VAL A 83 3.88 1.05 -33.42
N THR A 84 4.17 0.94 -34.71
CA THR A 84 5.39 1.49 -35.34
C THR A 84 5.11 2.83 -36.02
N VAL A 85 6.16 3.60 -36.29
CA VAL A 85 6.08 4.91 -36.96
C VAL A 85 5.46 4.76 -38.35
N GLU A 86 5.82 3.73 -39.11
CA GLU A 86 5.33 3.50 -40.48
C GLU A 86 3.82 3.28 -40.52
N ARG A 87 3.25 2.64 -39.47
CA ARG A 87 1.79 2.47 -39.35
C ARG A 87 1.09 3.81 -39.13
N ILE A 88 1.70 4.70 -38.35
CA ILE A 88 1.18 6.05 -38.11
C ILE A 88 1.27 6.86 -39.41
N VAL A 89 2.39 6.80 -40.12
CA VAL A 89 2.56 7.46 -41.43
C VAL A 89 1.51 6.98 -42.45
N LYS A 90 1.26 5.67 -42.52
CA LYS A 90 0.20 5.10 -43.38
C LYS A 90 -1.18 5.66 -43.02
N TYR A 91 -1.47 5.78 -41.72
CA TYR A 91 -2.71 6.37 -41.24
C TYR A 91 -2.82 7.86 -41.60
N LEU A 92 -1.77 8.66 -41.38
CA LEU A 92 -1.74 10.09 -41.73
C LEU A 92 -1.95 10.32 -43.23
N ARG A 93 -1.27 9.54 -44.09
CA ARG A 93 -1.47 9.59 -45.56
C ARG A 93 -2.90 9.26 -45.98
N ALA A 94 -3.59 8.38 -45.25
CA ALA A 94 -4.98 8.01 -45.50
C ALA A 94 -6.01 8.99 -44.94
N SER A 95 -5.57 9.97 -44.13
CA SER A 95 -6.44 10.92 -43.42
C SER A 95 -6.65 12.25 -44.16
N LYS A 96 -6.26 12.38 -45.44
CA LYS A 96 -6.30 13.68 -46.16
C LYS A 96 -7.64 14.42 -46.12
N ASP A 97 -8.76 13.68 -46.19
CA ASP A 97 -10.12 14.25 -46.22
C ASP A 97 -10.87 14.08 -44.88
N LYS A 98 -10.14 13.76 -43.80
CA LYS A 98 -10.71 13.48 -42.48
C LYS A 98 -9.88 14.15 -41.40
N HIS A 99 -10.51 14.52 -40.29
CA HIS A 99 -9.74 14.96 -39.12
C HIS A 99 -8.85 13.83 -38.60
N ILE A 100 -7.61 14.17 -38.27
CA ILE A 100 -6.66 13.30 -37.59
C ILE A 100 -7.15 13.10 -36.16
N LYS A 101 -7.32 11.85 -35.72
CA LYS A 101 -7.75 11.47 -34.37
C LYS A 101 -6.83 10.38 -33.84
N LEU A 102 -5.82 10.80 -33.08
CA LEU A 102 -4.82 9.91 -32.48
C LEU A 102 -5.06 9.78 -30.98
N LEU A 103 -5.10 8.55 -30.47
CA LEU A 103 -5.04 8.25 -29.04
C LEU A 103 -3.70 7.60 -28.72
N SER A 104 -2.93 8.15 -27.79
CA SER A 104 -1.61 7.61 -27.45
C SER A 104 -1.38 7.51 -25.96
N THR A 105 -0.53 6.57 -25.53
CA THR A 105 0.10 6.73 -24.21
C THR A 105 1.12 7.86 -24.26
N PRO A 106 1.42 8.52 -23.13
CA PRO A 106 2.49 9.52 -23.08
C PRO A 106 3.82 8.97 -23.60
N GLU A 107 4.19 7.75 -23.21
CA GLU A 107 5.46 7.12 -23.59
C GLU A 107 5.53 6.77 -25.09
N SER A 108 4.39 6.64 -25.78
CA SER A 108 4.35 6.37 -27.23
C SER A 108 4.22 7.63 -28.07
N PHE A 109 4.08 8.82 -27.46
CA PHE A 109 3.86 10.08 -28.17
C PHE A 109 5.01 10.42 -29.14
N PHE A 110 6.25 10.09 -28.79
CA PHE A 110 7.41 10.35 -29.67
C PHE A 110 7.25 9.72 -31.06
N LYS A 111 6.53 8.59 -31.16
CA LYS A 111 6.28 7.91 -32.44
C LYS A 111 5.35 8.71 -33.35
N ILE A 112 4.40 9.43 -32.75
CA ILE A 112 3.53 10.36 -33.48
C ILE A 112 4.39 11.50 -34.00
N LYS A 113 5.25 12.08 -33.15
CA LYS A 113 6.15 13.17 -33.57
C LYS A 113 7.01 12.75 -34.77
N SER A 114 7.66 11.60 -34.69
CA SER A 114 8.46 11.07 -35.81
C SER A 114 7.66 10.84 -37.09
N ALA A 115 6.39 10.43 -36.99
CA ALA A 115 5.54 10.24 -38.16
C ALA A 115 5.12 11.56 -38.83
N PHE A 116 4.91 12.62 -38.05
CA PHE A 116 4.66 13.96 -38.59
C PHE A 116 5.93 14.54 -39.23
N GLU A 117 7.09 14.37 -38.58
CA GLU A 117 8.40 14.77 -39.12
C GLU A 117 8.72 14.07 -40.45
N GLU A 118 8.45 12.76 -40.59
CA GLU A 118 8.67 12.01 -41.84
C GLU A 118 7.79 12.50 -43.00
N LEU A 119 6.65 13.12 -42.69
CA LEU A 119 5.72 13.68 -43.67
C LEU A 119 5.88 15.20 -43.87
N ASP A 120 6.88 15.82 -43.24
CA ASP A 120 7.10 17.27 -43.25
C ASP A 120 5.85 18.05 -42.81
N MET A 121 5.13 17.52 -41.81
CA MET A 121 3.92 18.12 -41.25
C MET A 121 4.24 18.75 -39.88
N ASP A 122 3.86 20.01 -39.67
CA ASP A 122 3.98 20.65 -38.37
C ASP A 122 2.91 20.17 -37.39
N ILE A 123 3.30 19.31 -36.45
CA ILE A 123 2.41 18.77 -35.43
C ILE A 123 1.85 19.85 -34.48
N TYR A 124 2.64 20.88 -34.16
CA TYR A 124 2.35 21.81 -33.06
C TYR A 124 1.26 22.83 -33.40
N SER A 125 1.17 23.23 -34.68
CA SER A 125 0.11 24.10 -35.19
C SER A 125 -1.08 23.30 -35.78
N THR A 126 -0.84 22.08 -36.29
CA THR A 126 -1.87 21.28 -36.96
C THR A 126 -2.86 20.64 -36.00
N CYS A 127 -2.41 20.16 -34.83
CA CYS A 127 -3.22 19.33 -33.93
C CYS A 127 -3.57 20.04 -32.62
N TYR A 128 -4.73 19.71 -32.06
CA TYR A 128 -5.06 19.97 -30.66
C TYR A 128 -4.51 18.84 -29.78
N LEU A 129 -3.63 19.16 -28.82
CA LEU A 129 -3.10 18.19 -27.87
C LEU A 129 -3.90 18.20 -26.55
N LEU A 130 -4.55 17.08 -26.24
CA LEU A 130 -5.29 16.89 -25.00
C LEU A 130 -4.61 15.85 -24.12
N PHE A 131 -4.24 16.20 -22.89
CA PHE A 131 -3.98 15.18 -21.87
C PHE A 131 -5.26 14.88 -21.10
N ASP A 132 -5.73 13.63 -21.16
CA ASP A 132 -6.83 13.16 -20.32
C ASP A 132 -6.30 12.52 -19.03
N GLU A 133 -7.15 12.50 -18.00
CA GLU A 133 -6.83 11.97 -16.66
C GLU A 133 -5.48 12.48 -16.11
N CYS A 134 -5.20 13.77 -16.30
CA CYS A 134 -3.87 14.37 -16.03
C CYS A 134 -3.38 14.20 -14.59
N HIS A 135 -4.28 13.97 -13.62
CA HIS A 135 -3.91 13.69 -12.22
C HIS A 135 -3.11 12.38 -12.10
N LYS A 136 -3.29 11.44 -13.03
CA LYS A 136 -2.51 10.21 -13.08
C LYS A 136 -1.08 10.46 -13.51
N ILE A 137 -0.83 11.45 -14.36
CA ILE A 137 0.55 11.80 -14.74
C ILE A 137 1.32 12.27 -13.51
N VAL A 138 0.69 13.11 -12.68
CA VAL A 138 1.27 13.53 -11.40
C VAL A 138 1.45 12.34 -10.46
N LYS A 139 0.44 11.49 -10.28
CA LYS A 139 0.54 10.35 -9.35
C LYS A 139 1.53 9.27 -9.79
N ASP A 140 1.69 9.09 -11.09
CA ASP A 140 2.37 7.93 -11.64
C ASP A 140 3.84 8.19 -12.03
N VAL A 141 4.28 9.45 -11.99
CA VAL A 141 5.64 9.88 -12.39
C VAL A 141 6.78 9.20 -11.62
N ASP A 142 6.55 8.82 -10.36
CA ASP A 142 7.57 8.18 -9.51
C ASP A 142 7.91 6.75 -9.96
N TYR A 143 6.99 6.08 -10.66
CA TYR A 143 7.18 4.71 -11.13
C TYR A 143 7.11 4.57 -12.66
N ARG A 144 6.59 5.58 -13.36
CA ARG A 144 6.62 5.74 -14.82
C ARG A 144 7.34 7.03 -15.17
N GLU A 145 8.66 7.00 -15.06
CA GLU A 145 9.49 8.21 -15.22
C GLU A 145 9.27 8.93 -16.58
N ASP A 146 8.98 8.17 -17.63
CA ASP A 146 8.81 8.69 -18.99
C ASP A 146 7.38 9.23 -19.25
N ILE A 147 6.46 9.14 -18.27
CA ILE A 147 5.06 9.58 -18.42
C ILE A 147 4.92 11.10 -18.60
N THR A 148 5.90 11.87 -18.14
CA THR A 148 5.90 13.34 -18.22
C THR A 148 6.64 13.89 -19.44
N LEU A 149 7.35 13.06 -20.20
CA LEU A 149 8.15 13.52 -21.35
C LEU A 149 7.37 14.39 -22.34
N PRO A 150 6.10 14.12 -22.68
CA PRO A 150 5.39 14.95 -23.65
C PRO A 150 5.01 16.34 -23.14
N PHE A 151 5.29 16.70 -21.88
CA PHE A 151 4.94 18.04 -21.37
C PHE A 151 5.78 19.17 -21.94
N ASP A 152 7.03 18.91 -22.34
CA ASP A 152 7.82 19.94 -23.00
C ASP A 152 7.25 20.27 -24.38
N ASP A 153 6.91 19.22 -25.15
CA ASP A 153 6.16 19.35 -26.39
C ASP A 153 4.79 20.01 -26.16
N PHE A 154 4.08 19.64 -25.10
CA PHE A 154 2.75 20.19 -24.79
C PHE A 154 2.77 21.71 -24.75
N PHE A 155 3.75 22.33 -24.10
CA PHE A 155 3.84 23.78 -24.06
C PHE A 155 4.21 24.43 -25.40
N MET A 156 4.62 23.67 -26.40
CA MET A 156 4.88 24.14 -27.77
C MET A 156 3.63 24.10 -28.67
N PHE A 157 2.59 23.32 -28.34
CA PHE A 157 1.34 23.30 -29.12
C PHE A 157 0.59 24.63 -29.01
N ASP A 158 0.12 25.15 -30.14
CA ASP A 158 -0.78 26.32 -30.19
C ASP A 158 -2.13 26.01 -29.53
N ASN A 159 -2.59 24.78 -29.76
CA ASN A 159 -3.90 24.28 -29.41
C ASN A 159 -3.76 23.11 -28.43
N LYS A 160 -4.12 23.34 -27.16
CA LYS A 160 -3.91 22.33 -26.13
C LYS A 160 -4.83 22.46 -24.92
N GLY A 161 -5.01 21.36 -24.19
CA GLY A 161 -5.75 21.35 -22.95
C GLY A 161 -5.43 20.15 -22.07
N LEU A 162 -5.85 20.28 -20.81
CA LEU A 162 -5.79 19.21 -19.82
C LEU A 162 -7.20 18.88 -19.37
N VAL A 163 -7.45 17.60 -19.11
CA VAL A 163 -8.67 17.12 -18.49
C VAL A 163 -8.29 16.34 -17.24
N SER A 164 -8.97 16.63 -16.14
CA SER A 164 -8.85 15.87 -14.91
C SER A 164 -10.23 15.71 -14.26
N ALA A 165 -10.47 14.56 -13.64
CA ALA A 165 -11.65 14.40 -12.79
C ALA A 165 -11.53 15.18 -11.48
N THR A 166 -10.31 15.52 -11.09
CA THR A 166 -9.99 16.04 -9.77
C THR A 166 -9.20 17.34 -9.90
N PRO A 167 -9.40 18.30 -8.98
CA PRO A 167 -8.60 19.51 -8.96
C PRO A 167 -7.12 19.18 -8.85
N LEU A 168 -6.32 19.73 -9.75
CA LEU A 168 -4.86 19.70 -9.67
C LEU A 168 -4.38 21.13 -9.49
N ASP A 169 -3.27 21.29 -8.78
CA ASP A 169 -2.66 22.60 -8.64
C ASP A 169 -1.20 22.49 -9.05
N PHE A 170 -0.97 22.67 -10.33
CA PHE A 170 0.32 22.49 -10.98
C PHE A 170 1.32 23.57 -10.56
N THR A 171 2.54 23.17 -10.24
CA THR A 171 3.61 24.12 -9.89
C THR A 171 4.42 24.60 -11.09
N ASP A 172 4.28 23.99 -12.27
CA ASP A 172 5.00 24.41 -13.47
C ASP A 172 4.62 25.86 -13.88
N PRO A 173 5.58 26.81 -13.91
CA PRO A 173 5.30 28.21 -14.19
C PRO A 173 4.79 28.45 -15.62
N ARG A 174 4.97 27.50 -16.55
CA ARG A 174 4.50 27.62 -17.93
C ARG A 174 2.99 27.71 -18.02
N PHE A 175 2.25 27.07 -17.11
CA PHE A 175 0.79 27.21 -17.05
C PHE A 175 0.36 28.67 -16.80
N PHE A 176 1.06 29.37 -15.90
CA PHE A 176 0.79 30.79 -15.65
C PHE A 176 1.25 31.67 -16.83
N LYS A 177 2.47 31.45 -17.34
CA LYS A 177 3.04 32.21 -18.46
C LYS A 177 2.17 32.13 -19.72
N GLN A 178 1.58 30.97 -19.98
CA GLN A 178 0.68 30.74 -21.12
C GLN A 178 -0.80 31.00 -20.80
N ARG A 179 -1.09 31.62 -19.65
CA ARG A 179 -2.43 32.10 -19.25
C ARG A 179 -3.49 31.00 -19.26
N PHE A 180 -3.16 29.82 -18.72
CA PHE A 180 -4.15 28.77 -18.58
C PHE A 180 -5.34 29.22 -17.71
N GLN A 181 -6.53 28.80 -18.13
CA GLN A 181 -7.75 28.94 -17.34
C GLN A 181 -8.19 27.60 -16.77
N ILE A 182 -8.91 27.64 -15.66
CA ILE A 182 -9.59 26.50 -15.10
C ILE A 182 -11.05 26.56 -15.55
N MET A 183 -11.56 25.49 -16.13
CA MET A 183 -12.98 25.30 -16.35
C MET A 183 -13.48 24.19 -15.44
N GLU A 184 -14.27 24.53 -14.42
CA GLU A 184 -14.78 23.56 -13.44
C GLU A 184 -16.25 23.24 -13.70
N VAL A 185 -16.54 21.95 -13.85
CA VAL A 185 -17.91 21.46 -13.90
C VAL A 185 -18.55 21.55 -12.52
N GLN A 186 -19.71 22.20 -12.45
CA GLN A 186 -20.55 22.32 -11.27
C GLN A 186 -21.86 21.55 -11.48
N PRO A 187 -22.00 20.38 -10.85
CA PRO A 187 -23.27 19.66 -10.81
C PRO A 187 -24.31 20.49 -10.04
N MET A 188 -25.47 20.73 -10.65
CA MET A 188 -26.59 21.47 -10.06
C MET A 188 -27.58 20.53 -9.34
N PHE A 189 -27.12 19.36 -8.92
CA PHE A 189 -27.89 18.32 -8.24
C PHE A 189 -27.04 17.64 -7.17
N ASP A 190 -27.67 16.98 -6.20
CA ASP A 190 -26.95 16.15 -5.23
C ASP A 190 -26.38 14.90 -5.91
N TYR A 191 -25.06 14.75 -5.82
CA TYR A 191 -24.29 13.63 -6.36
C TYR A 191 -23.50 12.89 -5.28
N ALA A 192 -23.64 13.29 -4.00
CA ALA A 192 -22.87 12.73 -2.91
C ALA A 192 -23.26 11.27 -2.64
N GLN A 193 -22.29 10.37 -2.68
CA GLN A 193 -22.45 8.94 -2.43
C GLN A 193 -22.21 8.61 -0.95
N PRO A 194 -22.98 7.71 -0.33
CA PRO A 194 -22.68 7.23 1.02
C PRO A 194 -21.30 6.54 1.07
N ILE A 195 -20.52 6.81 2.11
CA ILE A 195 -19.27 6.08 2.39
C ILE A 195 -19.15 5.84 3.90
N ASN A 196 -18.74 4.63 4.26
CA ASN A 196 -18.48 4.24 5.64
C ASN A 196 -16.97 4.22 5.90
N ILE A 197 -16.49 4.99 6.87
CA ILE A 197 -15.09 5.02 7.27
C ILE A 197 -14.94 4.24 8.58
N TYR A 198 -14.18 3.15 8.54
CA TYR A 198 -13.88 2.27 9.66
C TYR A 198 -12.45 2.48 10.11
N HIS A 199 -12.28 3.20 11.22
CA HIS A 199 -10.99 3.38 11.86
C HIS A 199 -10.72 2.29 12.89
N THR A 200 -9.51 1.74 12.86
CA THR A 200 -9.10 0.67 13.78
C THR A 200 -7.59 0.66 13.97
N ASN A 201 -7.11 -0.01 15.02
CA ASN A 201 -5.69 -0.37 15.17
C ASN A 201 -5.37 -1.75 14.58
N ASN A 202 -6.35 -2.51 14.08
CA ASN A 202 -6.16 -3.82 13.43
C ASN A 202 -6.97 -3.92 12.13
N VAL A 203 -6.36 -3.51 11.02
CA VAL A 203 -7.00 -3.40 9.71
C VAL A 203 -7.47 -4.76 9.21
N LEU A 204 -6.64 -5.81 9.40
CA LEU A 204 -6.96 -7.16 8.96
C LEU A 204 -8.17 -7.74 9.72
N GLN A 205 -8.22 -7.55 11.04
CA GLN A 205 -9.34 -8.04 11.86
C GLN A 205 -10.65 -7.34 11.49
N LYS A 206 -10.62 -6.01 11.36
CA LYS A 206 -11.82 -5.27 10.94
C LYS A 206 -12.26 -5.66 9.53
N LEU A 207 -11.33 -5.89 8.60
CA LEU A 207 -11.65 -6.40 7.27
C LEU A 207 -12.33 -7.77 7.34
N LYS A 208 -11.78 -8.73 8.12
CA LYS A 208 -12.36 -10.06 8.32
C LYS A 208 -13.82 -9.98 8.78
N GLU A 209 -14.11 -9.22 9.84
CA GLU A 209 -15.47 -9.04 10.35
C GLU A 209 -16.45 -8.51 9.29
N ARG A 210 -15.99 -7.57 8.46
CA ARG A 210 -16.83 -6.98 7.41
C ARG A 210 -17.04 -7.92 6.24
N LEU A 211 -16.05 -8.74 5.88
CA LEU A 211 -16.20 -9.75 4.83
C LEU A 211 -17.07 -10.92 5.29
N ASP A 212 -17.01 -11.32 6.56
CA ASP A 212 -17.86 -12.37 7.13
C ASP A 212 -19.34 -11.96 7.17
N GLY A 213 -19.62 -10.67 7.38
CA GLY A 213 -20.97 -10.11 7.35
C GLY A 213 -21.47 -9.65 5.98
N ALA A 214 -20.63 -9.74 4.94
CA ALA A 214 -20.96 -9.28 3.59
C ALA A 214 -21.92 -10.26 2.87
N ALA A 215 -22.67 -9.73 1.90
CA ALA A 215 -23.52 -10.57 1.07
C ALA A 215 -22.66 -11.57 0.25
N ASN A 216 -23.26 -12.68 -0.19
CA ASN A 216 -22.54 -13.70 -0.97
C ASN A 216 -22.23 -13.28 -2.43
N ASN A 217 -22.46 -12.01 -2.78
CA ASN A 217 -22.13 -11.44 -4.08
C ASN A 217 -20.61 -11.20 -4.19
N PRO A 218 -20.07 -11.08 -5.42
CA PRO A 218 -18.68 -10.67 -5.62
C PRO A 218 -18.38 -9.31 -4.95
N ILE A 219 -17.27 -9.28 -4.23
CA ILE A 219 -16.74 -8.14 -3.49
C ILE A 219 -15.52 -7.59 -4.21
N PHE A 220 -15.36 -6.27 -4.17
CA PHE A 220 -14.23 -5.57 -4.77
C PHE A 220 -13.38 -4.91 -3.69
N LEU A 221 -12.10 -5.27 -3.64
CA LEU A 221 -11.14 -4.78 -2.65
C LEU A 221 -10.02 -3.99 -3.34
N PHE A 222 -9.95 -2.70 -3.04
CA PHE A 222 -8.95 -1.78 -3.57
C PHE A 222 -7.82 -1.65 -2.57
N ILE A 223 -6.66 -2.24 -2.89
CA ILE A 223 -5.48 -2.30 -2.04
C ILE A 223 -4.23 -2.06 -2.89
N ASN A 224 -3.50 -0.97 -2.63
CA ASN A 224 -2.35 -0.59 -3.46
C ASN A 224 -1.03 -1.26 -3.03
N SER A 225 -1.05 -2.59 -2.84
CA SER A 225 0.14 -3.39 -2.53
C SER A 225 -0.13 -4.88 -2.80
N THR A 226 0.54 -5.46 -3.80
CA THR A 226 0.35 -6.89 -4.12
C THR A 226 0.90 -7.82 -3.04
N GLU A 227 1.91 -7.39 -2.29
CA GLU A 227 2.40 -8.13 -1.13
C GLU A 227 1.36 -8.16 0.00
N THR A 228 0.74 -7.00 0.29
CA THR A 228 -0.32 -6.89 1.28
C THR A 228 -1.54 -7.71 0.87
N ILE A 229 -1.96 -7.64 -0.40
CA ILE A 229 -3.04 -8.47 -0.95
C ILE A 229 -2.77 -9.95 -0.72
N TYR A 230 -1.59 -10.44 -1.12
CA TYR A 230 -1.23 -11.84 -0.96
C TYR A 230 -1.22 -12.28 0.52
N SER A 231 -0.69 -11.45 1.41
CA SER A 231 -0.70 -11.68 2.86
C SER A 231 -2.12 -11.75 3.43
N ILE A 232 -3.01 -10.84 3.03
CA ILE A 232 -4.43 -10.85 3.43
C ILE A 232 -5.10 -12.13 2.96
N MET A 233 -4.92 -12.52 1.69
CA MET A 233 -5.53 -13.73 1.14
C MET A 233 -5.11 -14.99 1.89
N GLN A 234 -3.82 -15.09 2.27
CA GLN A 234 -3.31 -16.20 3.07
C GLN A 234 -3.89 -16.22 4.48
N LYS A 235 -3.90 -15.07 5.17
CA LYS A 235 -4.36 -14.99 6.57
C LYS A 235 -5.85 -15.21 6.72
N LEU A 236 -6.64 -14.83 5.71
CA LEU A 236 -8.08 -15.06 5.68
C LEU A 236 -8.47 -16.40 5.03
N ASP A 237 -7.50 -17.17 4.53
CA ASP A 237 -7.73 -18.44 3.83
C ASP A 237 -8.70 -18.32 2.63
N ILE A 238 -8.54 -17.26 1.84
CA ILE A 238 -9.42 -16.93 0.70
C ILE A 238 -8.72 -17.02 -0.66
N LEU A 239 -7.51 -17.58 -0.73
CA LEU A 239 -6.71 -17.67 -1.97
C LEU A 239 -7.52 -18.26 -3.15
N GLU A 240 -8.19 -19.39 -2.95
CA GLU A 240 -8.97 -20.07 -4.00
C GLU A 240 -10.24 -19.31 -4.43
N GLN A 241 -10.73 -18.40 -3.57
CA GLN A 241 -11.91 -17.57 -3.82
C GLN A 241 -11.53 -16.19 -4.38
N SER A 242 -10.26 -15.95 -4.67
CA SER A 242 -9.73 -14.62 -4.98
C SER A 242 -9.16 -14.50 -6.39
N THR A 243 -9.37 -13.33 -6.99
CA THR A 243 -8.72 -12.87 -8.22
C THR A 243 -8.01 -11.55 -7.96
N VAL A 244 -6.83 -11.34 -8.54
CA VAL A 244 -6.06 -10.09 -8.42
C VAL A 244 -5.87 -9.44 -9.79
N PHE A 245 -6.32 -8.20 -9.93
CA PHE A 245 -6.08 -7.35 -11.09
C PHE A 245 -4.99 -6.32 -10.76
N CYS A 246 -3.82 -6.45 -11.38
CA CYS A 246 -2.65 -5.61 -11.10
C CYS A 246 -1.78 -5.34 -12.33
N ALA A 247 -0.67 -4.60 -12.20
CA ALA A 247 0.24 -4.37 -13.31
C ALA A 247 0.96 -5.65 -13.75
N SER A 248 1.37 -5.74 -15.02
CA SER A 248 1.97 -6.96 -15.59
C SER A 248 3.17 -7.49 -14.80
N ASN A 249 4.06 -6.61 -14.31
CA ASN A 249 5.20 -7.02 -13.49
C ASN A 249 4.76 -7.64 -12.16
N SER A 250 3.67 -7.12 -11.58
CA SER A 250 3.09 -7.65 -10.34
C SER A 250 2.34 -8.98 -10.56
N VAL A 251 1.78 -9.21 -11.75
CA VAL A 251 1.19 -10.51 -12.13
C VAL A 251 2.27 -11.59 -12.09
N THR A 252 3.45 -11.32 -12.67
CA THR A 252 4.58 -12.25 -12.65
C THR A 252 4.97 -12.59 -11.20
N SER A 253 5.14 -11.57 -10.35
CA SER A 253 5.48 -11.76 -8.94
C SER A 253 4.47 -12.61 -8.16
N LEU A 254 3.17 -12.47 -8.44
CA LEU A 254 2.13 -13.30 -7.80
C LEU A 254 2.14 -14.74 -8.33
N LYS A 255 2.40 -14.94 -9.63
CA LYS A 255 2.55 -16.27 -10.22
C LYS A 255 3.75 -17.01 -9.68
N ASP A 256 4.86 -16.32 -9.41
CA ASP A 256 6.05 -16.91 -8.75
C ASP A 256 5.72 -17.41 -7.33
N LYS A 257 4.75 -16.76 -6.66
CA LYS A 257 4.18 -17.22 -5.37
C LYS A 257 3.12 -18.33 -5.55
N LYS A 258 3.01 -18.93 -6.74
CA LYS A 258 2.03 -19.96 -7.12
C LYS A 258 0.57 -19.51 -7.08
N PHE A 259 0.31 -18.19 -7.15
CA PHE A 259 -1.05 -17.67 -7.29
C PHE A 259 -1.38 -17.42 -8.76
N ALA A 260 -2.22 -18.29 -9.35
CA ALA A 260 -2.50 -18.28 -10.77
C ALA A 260 -3.52 -17.21 -11.21
N ASN A 261 -4.47 -16.84 -10.33
CA ASN A 261 -5.60 -15.96 -10.64
C ASN A 261 -5.20 -14.46 -10.64
N ALA A 262 -4.09 -14.11 -11.29
CA ALA A 262 -3.60 -12.74 -11.42
C ALA A 262 -3.58 -12.28 -12.87
N TYR A 263 -4.14 -11.09 -13.14
CA TYR A 263 -4.37 -10.59 -14.50
C TYR A 263 -4.02 -9.10 -14.65
N SER A 264 -3.51 -8.73 -15.82
CA SER A 264 -3.15 -7.35 -16.17
C SER A 264 -4.29 -6.54 -16.79
N ASP A 265 -5.35 -7.24 -17.20
CA ASP A 265 -6.50 -6.68 -17.89
C ASP A 265 -7.78 -7.13 -17.18
N TRP A 266 -8.74 -6.22 -17.14
CA TRP A 266 -10.06 -6.50 -16.57
C TRP A 266 -10.84 -7.44 -17.46
N ASP A 267 -11.53 -8.39 -16.83
CA ASP A 267 -12.42 -9.34 -17.48
C ASP A 267 -13.45 -9.84 -16.46
N ALA A 268 -14.73 -9.64 -16.76
CA ALA A 268 -15.83 -10.04 -15.89
C ALA A 268 -15.86 -11.57 -15.69
N ASP A 269 -15.48 -12.34 -16.69
CA ASP A 269 -15.49 -13.81 -16.63
C ASP A 269 -14.41 -14.37 -15.69
N LYS A 270 -13.43 -13.53 -15.30
CA LYS A 270 -12.35 -13.89 -14.38
C LYS A 270 -12.66 -13.52 -12.93
N MET A 271 -13.82 -12.92 -12.67
CA MET A 271 -14.22 -12.55 -11.32
C MET A 271 -14.39 -13.78 -10.44
N ARG A 272 -14.07 -13.61 -9.17
CA ARG A 272 -14.40 -14.57 -8.11
C ARG A 272 -15.15 -13.84 -7.00
N ARG A 273 -15.34 -14.52 -5.86
CA ARG A 273 -15.97 -13.90 -4.68
C ARG A 273 -15.20 -12.67 -4.21
N PHE A 274 -13.87 -12.73 -4.18
CA PHE A 274 -13.03 -11.60 -3.77
C PHE A 274 -12.18 -11.11 -4.94
N ASN A 275 -12.41 -9.89 -5.40
CA ASN A 275 -11.69 -9.29 -6.53
C ASN A 275 -10.80 -8.17 -6.00
N PHE A 276 -9.49 -8.37 -5.98
CA PHE A 276 -8.52 -7.39 -5.52
C PHE A 276 -8.01 -6.54 -6.70
N LEU A 277 -7.98 -5.22 -6.52
CA LEU A 277 -7.56 -4.26 -7.55
C LEU A 277 -6.49 -3.31 -6.99
N THR A 278 -5.41 -3.12 -7.73
CA THR A 278 -4.36 -2.14 -7.38
C THR A 278 -4.57 -0.80 -8.10
N SER A 279 -3.71 0.20 -7.82
CA SER A 279 -3.84 1.59 -8.31
C SER A 279 -4.00 1.76 -9.82
N ARG A 280 -3.51 0.81 -10.63
CA ARG A 280 -3.73 0.76 -12.08
C ARG A 280 -5.21 0.75 -12.44
N PHE A 281 -6.04 0.12 -11.63
CA PHE A 281 -7.47 -0.06 -11.85
C PHE A 281 -8.34 0.93 -11.07
N PHE A 282 -7.74 1.86 -10.32
CA PHE A 282 -8.49 2.91 -9.65
C PHE A 282 -9.14 3.87 -10.66
N ASN A 283 -8.61 3.93 -11.89
CA ASN A 283 -8.99 4.92 -12.89
C ASN A 283 -9.23 4.27 -14.26
N ALA A 284 -10.08 4.93 -15.05
CA ALA A 284 -10.27 4.67 -16.47
C ALA A 284 -10.65 3.22 -16.86
N LEU A 285 -11.19 2.45 -15.90
CA LEU A 285 -11.87 1.19 -16.15
C LEU A 285 -13.37 1.37 -15.88
N ASP A 286 -14.23 1.04 -16.84
CA ASP A 286 -15.67 1.05 -16.61
C ASP A 286 -16.10 -0.38 -16.28
N ILE A 287 -16.62 -0.56 -15.06
CA ILE A 287 -17.12 -1.84 -14.54
C ILE A 287 -18.65 -1.79 -14.61
N GLU A 288 -19.19 -2.54 -15.57
CA GLU A 288 -20.62 -2.70 -15.79
C GLU A 288 -21.03 -4.10 -15.32
N LEU A 289 -21.72 -4.17 -14.18
CA LEU A 289 -22.19 -5.41 -13.56
C LEU A 289 -23.71 -5.41 -13.52
N ASP A 290 -24.31 -6.57 -13.62
CA ASP A 290 -25.76 -6.79 -13.48
C ASP A 290 -26.24 -6.75 -12.02
N PHE A 291 -25.32 -6.60 -11.06
CA PHE A 291 -25.59 -6.39 -9.64
C PHE A 291 -24.76 -5.22 -9.09
N CYS A 292 -25.16 -4.71 -7.92
CA CYS A 292 -24.43 -3.69 -7.17
C CYS A 292 -23.45 -4.35 -6.19
N PRO A 293 -22.12 -4.29 -6.39
CA PRO A 293 -21.16 -4.93 -5.50
C PRO A 293 -20.91 -4.12 -4.21
N GLU A 294 -20.40 -4.80 -3.19
CA GLU A 294 -19.77 -4.13 -2.04
C GLU A 294 -18.32 -3.77 -2.39
N VAL A 295 -17.94 -2.52 -2.13
CA VAL A 295 -16.61 -1.99 -2.42
C VAL A 295 -15.88 -1.67 -1.12
N PHE A 296 -14.70 -2.25 -0.98
CA PHE A 296 -13.81 -2.03 0.14
C PHE A 296 -12.54 -1.33 -0.34
N ILE A 297 -12.20 -0.22 0.29
CA ILE A 297 -10.91 0.45 0.16
C ILE A 297 -10.15 0.13 1.44
N VAL A 298 -8.94 -0.43 1.33
CA VAL A 298 -8.17 -0.84 2.49
C VAL A 298 -6.83 -0.11 2.50
N THR A 299 -6.62 0.66 3.56
CA THR A 299 -5.38 1.39 3.82
C THR A 299 -4.76 0.89 5.12
N ASP A 300 -3.46 0.67 5.13
CA ASP A 300 -2.69 0.36 6.33
C ASP A 300 -1.46 1.29 6.41
N THR A 301 -1.55 2.33 7.23
CA THR A 301 -0.49 3.31 7.48
C THR A 301 0.72 2.73 8.20
N THR A 302 0.56 1.58 8.88
CA THR A 302 1.65 0.93 9.62
C THR A 302 2.48 0.06 8.68
N MET A 303 1.83 -0.71 7.79
CA MET A 303 2.49 -1.70 6.94
C MET A 303 2.69 -1.31 5.48
N ALA A 304 1.84 -0.44 4.97
CA ALA A 304 1.84 -0.10 3.56
C ALA A 304 1.45 1.37 3.41
N THR A 305 2.34 2.30 3.77
CA THR A 305 2.06 3.74 3.62
C THR A 305 1.64 4.11 2.19
N GLN A 306 2.13 3.41 1.18
CA GLN A 306 1.72 3.53 -0.23
C GLN A 306 0.24 3.13 -0.52
N SER A 307 -0.45 2.53 0.45
CA SER A 307 -1.88 2.18 0.38
C SER A 307 -2.82 3.31 0.78
N MET A 308 -2.28 4.44 1.25
CA MET A 308 -3.08 5.64 1.50
C MET A 308 -3.76 6.12 0.23
N VAL A 309 -5.07 6.37 0.33
CA VAL A 309 -5.87 6.91 -0.75
C VAL A 309 -6.24 8.35 -0.45
N ASP A 310 -6.32 9.17 -1.49
CA ASP A 310 -6.82 10.54 -1.36
C ASP A 310 -8.36 10.58 -1.47
N PRO A 311 -9.08 11.10 -0.45
CA PRO A 311 -10.53 11.29 -0.50
C PRO A 311 -11.01 12.17 -1.67
N PHE A 312 -10.21 13.14 -2.13
CA PHE A 312 -10.61 14.04 -3.21
C PHE A 312 -10.33 13.49 -4.60
N THR A 313 -9.60 12.38 -4.71
CA THR A 313 -9.20 11.82 -6.01
C THR A 313 -9.41 10.31 -6.11
N ASP A 314 -8.63 9.50 -5.39
CA ASP A 314 -8.65 8.04 -5.51
C ASP A 314 -10.00 7.45 -5.14
N THR A 315 -10.59 7.91 -4.04
CA THR A 315 -11.84 7.36 -3.53
C THR A 315 -13.01 7.64 -4.48
N ILE A 316 -13.06 8.85 -5.04
CA ILE A 316 -14.04 9.23 -6.07
C ILE A 316 -13.88 8.34 -7.30
N GLN A 317 -12.64 8.12 -7.72
CA GLN A 317 -12.34 7.36 -8.92
C GLN A 317 -12.66 5.88 -8.76
N ILE A 318 -12.31 5.27 -7.62
CA ILE A 318 -12.62 3.88 -7.25
C ILE A 318 -14.13 3.64 -7.29
N ILE A 319 -14.91 4.47 -6.57
CA ILE A 319 -16.37 4.34 -6.52
C ILE A 319 -16.99 4.60 -7.90
N GLY A 320 -16.47 5.61 -8.61
CA GLY A 320 -16.94 6.01 -9.93
C GLY A 320 -16.65 5.02 -11.06
N ARG A 321 -15.98 3.89 -10.81
CA ARG A 321 -15.76 2.82 -11.80
C ARG A 321 -17.03 2.00 -12.06
N PHE A 322 -17.89 1.85 -11.06
CA PHE A 322 -19.08 1.00 -11.14
C PHE A 322 -20.25 1.77 -11.74
N ARG A 323 -20.50 1.58 -13.04
CA ARG A 323 -21.49 2.38 -13.80
C ARG A 323 -22.94 2.12 -13.40
N ASN A 324 -23.23 0.89 -12.96
CA ASN A 324 -24.56 0.49 -12.48
C ASN A 324 -24.74 0.73 -10.96
N GLY A 325 -23.77 1.36 -10.31
CA GLY A 325 -23.78 1.65 -8.88
C GLY A 325 -23.13 0.56 -8.03
N ILE A 326 -23.15 0.78 -6.72
CA ILE A 326 -22.57 -0.09 -5.70
C ILE A 326 -23.57 -0.27 -4.56
N ALA A 327 -23.47 -1.39 -3.84
CA ALA A 327 -24.28 -1.64 -2.66
C ALA A 327 -23.77 -0.83 -1.46
N SER A 328 -22.45 -0.74 -1.31
CA SER A 328 -21.81 0.00 -0.23
C SER A 328 -20.37 0.38 -0.60
N ALA A 329 -19.90 1.53 -0.08
CA ALA A 329 -18.49 1.92 -0.10
C ALA A 329 -17.95 1.94 1.34
N ASN A 330 -16.87 1.21 1.58
CA ASN A 330 -16.31 0.99 2.90
C ASN A 330 -14.80 1.27 2.87
N HIS A 331 -14.31 2.27 3.60
CA HIS A 331 -12.88 2.53 3.76
C HIS A 331 -12.44 2.03 5.13
N ILE A 332 -11.61 1.00 5.17
CA ILE A 332 -11.03 0.44 6.40
C ILE A 332 -9.59 0.93 6.51
N THR A 333 -9.25 1.56 7.63
CA THR A 333 -7.94 2.18 7.81
C THR A 333 -7.52 2.30 9.28
N ASN A 334 -6.22 2.40 9.50
CA ASN A 334 -5.60 2.94 10.70
C ASN A 334 -5.05 4.36 10.42
N THR A 335 -4.45 5.00 11.44
CA THR A 335 -3.80 6.31 11.36
C THR A 335 -2.47 6.31 12.08
N ASP A 336 -1.58 7.25 11.77
CA ASP A 336 -0.27 7.38 12.42
C ASP A 336 0.02 8.83 12.84
N TYR A 337 0.05 9.06 14.16
CA TYR A 337 0.31 10.37 14.75
C TYR A 337 1.70 10.93 14.42
N ASN A 338 2.64 10.11 13.96
CA ASN A 338 3.98 10.54 13.53
C ASN A 338 3.96 11.29 12.19
N PHE A 339 2.87 11.22 11.42
CA PHE A 339 2.79 11.95 10.16
C PHE A 339 2.78 13.47 10.40
N SER A 340 3.59 14.18 9.60
CA SER A 340 3.68 15.63 9.62
C SER A 340 2.56 16.25 8.78
N VAL A 341 1.87 17.24 9.34
CA VAL A 341 0.87 18.03 8.61
C VAL A 341 1.54 19.32 8.15
N ARG A 342 1.60 19.54 6.84
CA ARG A 342 2.12 20.76 6.24
C ARG A 342 1.15 21.26 5.19
N SER A 343 1.01 22.59 5.09
CA SER A 343 0.28 23.21 3.99
C SER A 343 1.09 23.11 2.69
N LYS A 344 0.41 23.27 1.55
CA LYS A 344 1.08 23.34 0.25
C LYS A 344 2.17 24.41 0.22
N ALA A 345 1.91 25.60 0.77
CA ALA A 345 2.88 26.69 0.83
C ALA A 345 4.13 26.33 1.65
N GLN A 346 3.96 25.62 2.78
CA GLN A 346 5.08 25.14 3.59
C GLN A 346 5.92 24.09 2.85
N LEU A 347 5.27 23.17 2.12
CA LEU A 347 5.95 22.17 1.31
C LEU A 347 6.72 22.80 0.16
N GLN A 348 6.12 23.77 -0.54
CA GLN A 348 6.79 24.52 -1.61
C GLN A 348 8.00 25.29 -1.11
N TYR A 349 7.89 25.94 0.06
CA TYR A 349 9.02 26.61 0.70
C TYR A 349 10.16 25.62 1.00
N MET A 350 9.83 24.47 1.61
CA MET A 350 10.80 23.43 1.92
C MET A 350 11.49 22.89 0.66
N ILE A 351 10.74 22.63 -0.42
CA ILE A 351 11.27 22.21 -1.72
C ILE A 351 12.20 23.29 -2.30
N GLY A 352 11.85 24.57 -2.17
CA GLY A 352 12.72 25.67 -2.60
C GLY A 352 14.06 25.68 -1.86
N VAL A 353 14.06 25.41 -0.55
CA VAL A 353 15.30 25.25 0.23
C VAL A 353 16.09 24.03 -0.24
N PHE A 354 15.42 22.89 -0.48
CA PHE A 354 16.07 21.70 -1.04
C PHE A 354 16.73 21.99 -2.39
N GLU A 355 16.06 22.70 -3.29
CA GLU A 355 16.59 23.09 -4.60
C GLU A 355 17.85 23.96 -4.46
N GLN A 356 17.81 24.96 -3.58
CA GLN A 356 18.95 25.85 -3.32
C GLN A 356 20.17 25.11 -2.79
N VAL A 357 19.98 24.27 -1.76
CA VAL A 357 21.07 23.48 -1.17
C VAL A 357 21.64 22.47 -2.16
N TYR A 358 20.78 21.81 -2.94
CA TYR A 358 21.21 20.90 -3.99
C TYR A 358 22.06 21.62 -5.04
N GLY A 359 21.63 22.81 -5.50
CA GLY A 359 22.39 23.62 -6.46
C GLY A 359 23.75 24.07 -5.93
N MET A 360 23.85 24.43 -4.65
CA MET A 360 25.12 24.75 -3.99
C MET A 360 26.05 23.54 -3.95
N MET A 361 25.57 22.36 -3.54
CA MET A 361 26.38 21.14 -3.50
C MET A 361 26.80 20.68 -4.90
N LYS A 362 25.93 20.85 -5.90
CA LYS A 362 26.26 20.57 -7.31
C LYS A 362 27.37 21.50 -7.80
N THR A 363 27.33 22.78 -7.43
CA THR A 363 28.41 23.72 -7.75
C THR A 363 29.73 23.30 -7.11
N TYR A 364 29.74 22.82 -5.86
CA TYR A 364 30.96 22.29 -5.25
C TYR A 364 31.45 21.00 -5.90
N TYR A 365 30.54 20.11 -6.29
CA TYR A 365 30.86 18.90 -7.05
C TYR A 365 31.51 19.23 -8.41
N ASP A 366 30.89 20.13 -9.18
CA ASP A 366 31.36 20.51 -10.53
C ASP A 366 32.72 21.22 -10.48
N ASN A 367 33.03 21.93 -9.38
CA ASN A 367 34.29 22.65 -9.19
C ASN A 367 35.33 21.90 -8.32
N ALA A 368 35.05 20.66 -7.92
CA ALA A 368 35.96 19.88 -7.07
C ALA A 368 37.27 19.54 -7.82
N THR A 369 38.39 19.96 -7.24
CA THR A 369 39.75 19.77 -7.81
C THR A 369 40.41 18.45 -7.40
N THR A 370 39.86 17.74 -6.41
CA THR A 370 40.32 16.40 -6.01
C THR A 370 39.18 15.38 -6.13
N ASP A 371 39.54 14.12 -6.34
CA ASP A 371 38.56 13.04 -6.50
C ASP A 371 37.84 12.75 -5.18
N GLU A 372 38.51 12.84 -4.03
CA GLU A 372 37.89 12.63 -2.72
C GLU A 372 36.81 13.67 -2.41
N ALA A 373 37.06 14.94 -2.76
CA ALA A 373 36.07 16.00 -2.60
C ALA A 373 34.88 15.77 -3.55
N ARG A 374 35.15 15.39 -4.79
CA ARG A 374 34.11 15.09 -5.78
C ARG A 374 33.23 13.92 -5.32
N ASP A 375 33.82 12.85 -4.80
CA ASP A 375 33.09 11.68 -4.29
C ASP A 375 32.25 12.02 -3.05
N ALA A 376 32.75 12.88 -2.15
CA ALA A 376 32.01 13.36 -1.00
C ALA A 376 30.76 14.16 -1.43
N TYR A 377 30.92 15.12 -2.35
CA TYR A 377 29.78 15.90 -2.84
C TYR A 377 28.79 15.05 -3.62
N LYS A 378 29.26 14.09 -4.41
CA LYS A 378 28.39 13.14 -5.12
C LYS A 378 27.53 12.33 -4.16
N SER A 379 28.12 11.82 -3.09
CA SER A 379 27.40 11.05 -2.06
C SER A 379 26.30 11.89 -1.39
N ILE A 380 26.54 13.19 -1.19
CA ILE A 380 25.53 14.13 -0.69
C ILE A 380 24.41 14.32 -1.73
N LEU A 381 24.76 14.59 -2.99
CA LEU A 381 23.78 14.80 -4.07
C LEU A 381 22.91 13.56 -4.31
N ASP A 382 23.49 12.37 -4.27
CA ASP A 382 22.79 11.10 -4.51
C ASP A 382 21.79 10.76 -3.40
N THR A 383 22.00 11.28 -2.18
CA THR A 383 21.11 11.07 -1.02
C THR A 383 20.20 12.28 -0.74
N HIS A 384 20.41 13.40 -1.43
CA HIS A 384 19.67 14.63 -1.17
C HIS A 384 18.20 14.52 -1.63
N PRO A 385 17.21 14.97 -0.82
CA PRO A 385 15.78 14.83 -1.15
C PRO A 385 15.38 15.38 -2.53
N PHE A 386 15.97 16.51 -2.95
CA PHE A 386 15.69 17.12 -4.26
C PHE A 386 16.06 16.23 -5.45
N LYS A 387 16.95 15.25 -5.30
CA LYS A 387 17.34 14.32 -6.36
C LYS A 387 16.13 13.59 -6.96
N SER A 388 15.18 13.21 -6.10
CA SER A 388 13.94 12.56 -6.50
C SER A 388 13.04 13.43 -7.39
N MET A 389 13.23 14.76 -7.38
CA MET A 389 12.42 15.74 -8.12
C MET A 389 13.04 16.12 -9.48
N LEU A 390 14.09 15.42 -9.90
CA LEU A 390 14.78 15.66 -11.16
C LEU A 390 14.42 14.60 -12.21
N ASN A 391 14.52 14.99 -13.48
CA ASN A 391 14.56 14.09 -14.63
C ASN A 391 15.89 13.34 -14.71
N ARG A 392 15.97 12.32 -15.56
CA ARG A 392 17.22 11.56 -15.82
C ARG A 392 18.38 12.44 -16.27
N ASN A 393 18.09 13.50 -17.02
CA ASN A 393 19.08 14.49 -17.48
C ASN A 393 19.51 15.48 -16.37
N GLY A 394 18.95 15.37 -15.16
CA GLY A 394 19.25 16.24 -14.03
C GLY A 394 18.48 17.56 -14.00
N GLU A 395 17.55 17.78 -14.94
CA GLU A 395 16.67 18.94 -14.95
C GLU A 395 15.50 18.80 -13.98
N LYS A 396 14.97 19.92 -13.51
CA LYS A 396 13.83 19.97 -12.60
C LYS A 396 12.57 19.40 -13.26
N ASN A 397 11.92 18.44 -12.60
CA ASN A 397 10.62 17.92 -13.03
C ASN A 397 9.52 18.47 -12.11
N TRP A 398 8.70 19.39 -12.63
CA TRP A 398 7.60 20.00 -11.90
C TRP A 398 6.51 19.01 -11.50
N PHE A 399 6.29 17.95 -12.26
CA PHE A 399 5.29 16.93 -11.94
C PHE A 399 5.74 16.00 -10.81
N LYS A 400 7.04 15.71 -10.69
CA LYS A 400 7.60 15.02 -9.50
C LYS A 400 7.48 15.89 -8.24
N ILE A 401 7.59 17.21 -8.39
CA ILE A 401 7.33 18.15 -7.27
C ILE A 401 5.85 18.14 -6.89
N ASP A 402 4.95 18.20 -7.87
CA ASP A 402 3.50 18.12 -7.62
C ASP A 402 3.11 16.78 -6.98
N ASN A 403 3.75 15.68 -7.40
CA ASN A 403 3.60 14.36 -6.79
C ASN A 403 4.00 14.41 -5.31
N TYR A 404 5.22 14.85 -5.01
CA TYR A 404 5.74 14.95 -3.64
C TYR A 404 4.82 15.78 -2.72
N ILE A 405 4.33 16.91 -3.22
CA ILE A 405 3.40 17.77 -2.47
C ILE A 405 2.09 17.02 -2.20
N THR A 406 1.52 16.39 -3.22
CA THR A 406 0.27 15.63 -3.10
C THR A 406 0.41 14.49 -2.11
N ASP A 407 1.48 13.71 -2.22
CA ASP A 407 1.81 12.60 -1.34
C ASP A 407 1.95 13.05 0.12
N ALA A 408 2.65 14.16 0.37
CA ALA A 408 2.81 14.71 1.71
C ALA A 408 1.50 15.22 2.31
N ILE A 409 0.63 15.83 1.50
CA ILE A 409 -0.70 16.27 1.91
C ILE A 409 -1.59 15.07 2.27
N VAL A 410 -1.61 14.04 1.41
CA VAL A 410 -2.38 12.82 1.65
C VAL A 410 -1.92 12.14 2.94
N ARG A 411 -0.61 11.98 3.15
CA ARG A 411 -0.06 11.49 4.43
C ARG A 411 -0.55 12.28 5.62
N GLY A 412 -0.64 13.61 5.49
CA GLY A 412 -1.17 14.49 6.52
C GLY A 412 -2.62 14.19 6.91
N TYR A 413 -3.47 13.74 5.98
CA TYR A 413 -4.86 13.35 6.28
C TYR A 413 -4.93 12.17 7.24
N TYR A 414 -3.99 11.23 7.13
CA TYR A 414 -3.93 10.00 7.94
C TYR A 414 -3.20 10.18 9.27
N LYS A 415 -2.89 11.41 9.69
CA LYS A 415 -2.25 11.65 10.99
C LYS A 415 -3.10 11.14 12.16
N ASN A 416 -4.40 11.36 12.11
CA ASN A 416 -5.36 10.89 13.10
C ASN A 416 -6.76 10.80 12.50
N PHE A 417 -7.66 10.12 13.20
CA PHE A 417 -8.99 9.83 12.66
C PHE A 417 -9.85 11.08 12.42
N ASP A 418 -9.74 12.11 13.26
CA ASP A 418 -10.50 13.35 13.10
C ASP A 418 -10.09 14.10 11.83
N MET A 419 -8.79 14.15 11.54
CA MET A 419 -8.28 14.77 10.32
C MET A 419 -8.78 14.06 9.07
N LEU A 420 -8.71 12.72 9.04
CA LEU A 420 -9.20 11.94 7.90
C LEU A 420 -10.72 12.13 7.73
N THR A 421 -11.48 12.07 8.83
CA THR A 421 -12.92 12.27 8.83
C THR A 421 -13.31 13.65 8.32
N ASN A 422 -12.63 14.70 8.79
CA ASN A 422 -12.88 16.06 8.33
C ASN A 422 -12.54 16.24 6.85
N THR A 423 -11.47 15.58 6.38
CA THR A 423 -11.09 15.57 4.96
C THR A 423 -12.20 14.96 4.10
N TYR A 424 -12.73 13.80 4.49
CA TYR A 424 -13.87 13.19 3.80
C TYR A 424 -15.13 14.08 3.83
N LYS A 425 -15.44 14.71 4.98
CA LYS A 425 -16.60 15.62 5.10
C LYS A 425 -16.48 16.88 4.25
N GLN A 426 -15.26 17.35 3.98
CA GLN A 426 -15.00 18.47 3.06
C GLN A 426 -15.20 18.06 1.58
N CYS A 427 -15.08 16.77 1.27
CA CYS A 427 -15.32 16.25 -0.07
C CYS A 427 -16.83 16.18 -0.37
N LYS A 428 -17.31 17.06 -1.24
CA LYS A 428 -18.73 17.13 -1.65
C LYS A 428 -19.25 15.85 -2.33
N SER A 429 -18.37 14.94 -2.72
CA SER A 429 -18.73 13.66 -3.34
C SER A 429 -19.24 12.63 -2.35
N PHE A 430 -19.15 12.87 -1.03
CA PHE A 430 -19.44 11.85 -0.02
C PHE A 430 -20.40 12.29 1.09
N LYS A 431 -21.29 11.38 1.47
CA LYS A 431 -22.06 11.41 2.72
C LYS A 431 -21.42 10.42 3.69
N VAL A 432 -20.67 10.95 4.65
CA VAL A 432 -19.73 10.16 5.46
C VAL A 432 -20.41 9.61 6.72
N SER A 433 -20.30 8.30 6.92
CA SER A 433 -20.52 7.65 8.21
C SER A 433 -19.17 7.20 8.78
N CYS A 434 -19.02 7.24 10.10
CA CYS A 434 -17.75 6.97 10.77
C CYS A 434 -17.95 6.01 11.93
N GLU A 435 -17.09 5.00 12.01
CA GLU A 435 -16.96 4.10 13.14
C GLU A 435 -15.48 4.00 13.50
N SER A 436 -15.13 4.22 14.77
CA SER A 436 -13.79 3.93 15.28
C SER A 436 -13.90 2.83 16.32
N ARG A 437 -13.25 1.69 16.05
CA ARG A 437 -13.22 0.55 16.95
C ARG A 437 -11.79 0.03 17.10
N PRO A 438 -11.11 0.36 18.22
CA PRO A 438 -9.86 -0.30 18.55
C PRO A 438 -10.12 -1.73 19.04
N TYR A 439 -9.20 -2.62 18.71
CA TYR A 439 -9.08 -3.95 19.29
C TYR A 439 -8.04 -3.93 20.40
N PRO A 440 -8.12 -4.86 21.39
CA PRO A 440 -7.08 -5.01 22.40
C PRO A 440 -5.69 -5.22 21.79
N LEU A 441 -5.61 -5.92 20.64
CA LEU A 441 -4.37 -6.15 19.90
C LEU A 441 -4.45 -5.59 18.48
N GLY A 442 -3.51 -4.70 18.16
CA GLY A 442 -3.38 -4.06 16.86
C GLY A 442 -2.34 -4.68 15.94
N ASP A 443 -2.20 -4.07 14.75
CA ASP A 443 -1.18 -4.41 13.76
C ASP A 443 0.24 -4.15 14.30
N LEU A 444 0.43 -3.13 15.16
CA LEU A 444 1.72 -2.82 15.78
C LEU A 444 2.19 -3.93 16.73
N GLU A 445 1.31 -4.39 17.61
CA GLU A 445 1.55 -5.51 18.52
C GLU A 445 1.88 -6.77 17.74
N ARG A 446 1.23 -7.01 16.59
CA ARG A 446 1.57 -8.13 15.69
C ARG A 446 3.00 -8.02 15.17
N LEU A 447 3.42 -6.83 14.75
CA LEU A 447 4.74 -6.61 14.17
C LEU A 447 5.88 -6.76 15.18
N LYS A 448 5.67 -6.30 16.41
CA LYS A 448 6.65 -6.50 17.48
C LYS A 448 6.89 -7.99 17.74
N ARG A 449 5.84 -8.84 17.65
CA ARG A 449 5.96 -10.30 17.77
C ARG A 449 6.68 -10.94 16.59
N GLU A 450 6.30 -10.56 15.37
CA GLU A 450 6.81 -11.13 14.12
C GLU A 450 8.24 -10.66 13.78
N ASN A 451 8.76 -9.66 14.48
CA ASN A 451 10.11 -9.13 14.25
C ASN A 451 11.19 -10.22 14.37
N LYS A 452 11.81 -10.58 13.24
CA LYS A 452 12.83 -11.63 13.16
C LYS A 452 14.11 -11.28 13.91
N SER A 453 14.42 -10.00 14.04
CA SER A 453 15.63 -9.48 14.69
C SER A 453 15.50 -9.40 16.22
N ALA A 454 14.28 -9.55 16.76
CA ALA A 454 14.04 -9.47 18.19
C ALA A 454 14.55 -10.72 18.93
N SER A 455 15.22 -10.52 20.06
CA SER A 455 15.63 -11.61 20.94
C SER A 455 14.42 -12.40 21.46
N ILE A 456 14.61 -13.68 21.80
CA ILE A 456 13.55 -14.53 22.40
C ILE A 456 12.96 -13.85 23.64
N LYS A 457 13.79 -13.21 24.46
CA LYS A 457 13.36 -12.44 25.62
C LYS A 457 12.41 -11.29 25.25
N ALA A 458 12.78 -10.50 24.24
CA ALA A 458 11.95 -9.39 23.79
C ALA A 458 10.60 -9.88 23.25
N LYS A 459 10.60 -10.98 22.47
CA LYS A 459 9.37 -11.60 21.98
C LYS A 459 8.48 -12.10 23.10
N ARG A 460 9.05 -12.78 24.11
CA ARG A 460 8.30 -13.25 25.29
C ARG A 460 7.73 -12.11 26.11
N LYS A 461 8.48 -11.02 26.27
CA LYS A 461 7.98 -9.79 26.91
C LYS A 461 6.77 -9.24 26.17
N GLU A 462 6.86 -9.12 24.85
CA GLU A 462 5.74 -8.69 24.01
C GLU A 462 4.52 -9.64 24.14
N ILE A 463 4.72 -10.95 24.13
CA ILE A 463 3.63 -11.92 24.32
C ILE A 463 2.96 -11.76 25.70
N VAL A 464 3.74 -11.58 26.77
CA VAL A 464 3.19 -11.37 28.13
C VAL A 464 2.43 -10.05 28.24
N GLU A 465 2.93 -8.97 27.63
CA GLU A 465 2.22 -7.69 27.58
C GLU A 465 0.86 -7.83 26.89
N GLN A 466 0.80 -8.61 25.81
CA GLN A 466 -0.44 -8.86 25.08
C GLN A 466 -1.42 -9.78 25.81
N LEU A 467 -0.92 -10.80 26.52
CA LEU A 467 -1.76 -11.61 27.40
C LEU A 467 -2.40 -10.74 28.51
N GLU A 468 -1.66 -9.76 29.04
CA GLU A 468 -2.20 -8.82 30.00
C GLU A 468 -3.25 -7.90 29.38
N MET A 469 -3.06 -7.44 28.13
CA MET A 469 -4.08 -6.67 27.40
C MET A 469 -5.37 -7.46 27.14
N LEU A 470 -5.26 -8.79 26.94
CA LEU A 470 -6.39 -9.70 26.73
C LEU A 470 -7.02 -10.23 28.03
N LYS A 471 -6.47 -9.86 29.20
CA LYS A 471 -6.88 -10.43 30.48
C LYS A 471 -8.34 -10.09 30.80
N GLY A 472 -9.16 -11.12 30.97
CA GLY A 472 -10.60 -10.99 31.25
C GLY A 472 -11.48 -10.77 30.01
N ASP A 473 -10.89 -10.75 28.81
CA ASP A 473 -11.66 -10.70 27.56
C ASP A 473 -11.98 -12.13 27.07
N GLU A 474 -13.25 -12.51 27.19
CA GLU A 474 -13.77 -13.82 26.77
C GLU A 474 -14.44 -13.79 25.38
N THR A 475 -14.23 -12.73 24.61
CA THR A 475 -14.76 -12.68 23.23
C THR A 475 -14.09 -13.73 22.34
N SER A 476 -14.80 -14.18 21.30
CA SER A 476 -14.26 -15.11 20.31
C SER A 476 -12.96 -14.59 19.66
N ILE A 477 -12.85 -13.28 19.47
CA ILE A 477 -11.68 -12.59 18.92
C ILE A 477 -10.48 -12.69 19.89
N ALA A 478 -10.69 -12.39 21.17
CA ALA A 478 -9.64 -12.54 22.18
C ALA A 478 -9.16 -13.99 22.30
N MET A 479 -10.07 -14.96 22.21
CA MET A 479 -9.70 -16.38 22.17
C MET A 479 -8.89 -16.75 20.92
N GLU A 480 -9.23 -16.20 19.75
CA GLU A 480 -8.45 -16.40 18.51
C GLU A 480 -7.02 -15.85 18.67
N HIS A 481 -6.89 -14.62 19.16
CA HIS A 481 -5.57 -14.04 19.45
C HIS A 481 -4.77 -14.85 20.46
N LYS A 482 -5.39 -15.34 21.52
CA LYS A 482 -4.71 -16.20 22.51
C LYS A 482 -4.20 -17.49 21.87
N ARG A 483 -4.96 -18.11 20.95
CA ARG A 483 -4.50 -19.28 20.17
C ARG A 483 -3.30 -18.94 19.28
N GLU A 484 -3.25 -17.76 18.68
CA GLU A 484 -2.07 -17.29 17.93
C GLU A 484 -0.83 -17.13 18.83
N LEU A 485 -1.00 -16.56 20.04
CA LEU A 485 0.09 -16.44 21.02
C LEU A 485 0.62 -17.82 21.45
N ILE A 486 -0.28 -18.79 21.67
CA ILE A 486 0.10 -20.18 22.00
C ILE A 486 0.90 -20.81 20.85
N ARG A 487 0.45 -20.63 19.60
CA ARG A 487 1.18 -21.13 18.42
C ARG A 487 2.56 -20.50 18.28
N THR A 488 2.72 -19.25 18.76
CA THR A 488 3.98 -18.51 18.69
C THR A 488 4.98 -18.97 19.77
N ASP A 489 4.54 -19.06 21.03
CA ASP A 489 5.36 -19.56 22.15
C ASP A 489 4.46 -20.13 23.25
N ALA A 490 4.11 -21.41 23.15
CA ALA A 490 3.25 -22.08 24.12
C ALA A 490 3.82 -22.04 25.55
N PHE A 491 5.15 -22.08 25.70
CA PHE A 491 5.80 -22.11 27.01
C PHE A 491 5.56 -20.82 27.79
N ILE A 492 5.71 -19.65 27.16
CA ILE A 492 5.51 -18.39 27.89
C ILE A 492 4.03 -18.12 28.20
N VAL A 493 3.12 -18.57 27.35
CA VAL A 493 1.67 -18.47 27.60
C VAL A 493 1.27 -19.33 28.80
N GLU A 494 1.72 -20.58 28.85
CA GLU A 494 1.50 -21.48 29.99
C GLU A 494 2.10 -20.88 31.27
N ALA A 495 3.32 -20.34 31.20
CA ALA A 495 3.96 -19.68 32.33
C ALA A 495 3.15 -18.46 32.84
N TYR A 496 2.53 -17.69 31.95
CA TYR A 496 1.71 -16.55 32.33
C TYR A 496 0.44 -16.99 33.05
N GLU A 497 -0.23 -18.03 32.55
CA GLU A 497 -1.43 -18.59 33.19
C GLU A 497 -1.11 -19.21 34.57
N GLU A 498 0.05 -19.86 34.70
CA GLU A 498 0.47 -20.47 35.95
C GLU A 498 1.05 -19.46 36.95
N LEU A 499 1.92 -18.54 36.55
CA LEU A 499 2.70 -17.71 37.48
C LEU A 499 2.26 -16.23 37.51
N GLY A 500 1.60 -15.75 36.46
CA GLY A 500 1.30 -14.33 36.26
C GLY A 500 2.50 -13.51 35.76
N LYS A 501 2.19 -12.30 35.27
CA LYS A 501 3.17 -11.36 34.69
C LYS A 501 4.30 -10.98 35.65
N GLU A 502 3.96 -10.56 36.87
CA GLU A 502 4.92 -10.05 37.87
C GLU A 502 6.03 -11.06 38.12
N LYS A 503 5.66 -12.34 38.30
CA LYS A 503 6.65 -13.39 38.57
C LYS A 503 7.55 -13.67 37.36
N ILE A 504 7.02 -13.61 36.14
CA ILE A 504 7.81 -13.77 34.91
C ILE A 504 8.83 -12.63 34.76
N GLU A 505 8.43 -11.40 35.08
CA GLU A 505 9.28 -10.21 35.04
C GLU A 505 10.42 -10.29 36.05
N GLU A 506 10.14 -10.71 37.30
CA GLU A 506 11.18 -10.99 38.31
C GLU A 506 12.22 -12.01 37.84
N LEU A 507 11.76 -13.05 37.13
CA LEU A 507 12.62 -14.10 36.58
C LEU A 507 13.31 -13.68 35.28
N ASN A 508 13.12 -12.42 34.86
CA ASN A 508 13.75 -11.78 33.72
C ASN A 508 13.55 -12.57 32.41
N TYR A 509 12.38 -13.21 32.26
CA TYR A 509 12.02 -14.02 31.09
C TYR A 509 12.98 -15.22 30.84
N SER A 510 13.70 -15.67 31.87
CA SER A 510 14.65 -16.77 31.78
C SER A 510 13.93 -18.11 31.79
N GLN A 511 14.00 -18.85 30.67
CA GLN A 511 13.31 -20.13 30.51
C GLN A 511 13.61 -21.14 31.64
N PRO A 512 14.87 -21.37 32.05
CA PRO A 512 15.16 -22.29 33.15
C PRO A 512 14.54 -21.84 34.47
N LYS A 513 14.61 -20.55 34.80
CA LYS A 513 14.09 -20.00 36.06
C LYS A 513 12.56 -20.01 36.11
N ILE A 514 11.90 -19.69 35.00
CA ILE A 514 10.44 -19.75 34.87
C ILE A 514 9.97 -21.19 35.03
N ARG A 515 10.61 -22.14 34.33
CA ARG A 515 10.25 -23.55 34.41
C ARG A 515 10.40 -24.09 35.83
N GLU A 516 11.45 -23.69 36.53
CA GLU A 516 11.65 -24.01 37.95
C GLU A 516 10.54 -23.45 38.84
N ALA A 517 10.15 -22.18 38.66
CA ALA A 517 9.05 -21.59 39.41
C ALA A 517 7.70 -22.29 39.13
N MET A 518 7.44 -22.69 37.89
CA MET A 518 6.26 -23.50 37.52
C MET A 518 6.28 -24.86 38.23
N ILE A 519 7.42 -25.57 38.21
CA ILE A 519 7.57 -26.86 38.90
C ILE A 519 7.34 -26.71 40.41
N LEU A 520 7.91 -25.68 41.03
CA LEU A 520 7.71 -25.40 42.46
C LEU A 520 6.26 -25.10 42.80
N LYS A 521 5.56 -24.32 41.96
CA LYS A 521 4.14 -24.04 42.16
C LYS A 521 3.32 -25.34 42.11
N ARG A 522 3.55 -26.19 41.10
CA ARG A 522 2.87 -27.49 40.97
C ARG A 522 3.15 -28.45 42.13
N TYR A 523 4.40 -28.46 42.61
CA TYR A 523 4.81 -29.26 43.77
C TYR A 523 4.06 -28.81 45.04
N ASN A 524 4.00 -27.50 45.28
CA ASN A 524 3.27 -26.93 46.42
C ASN A 524 1.75 -27.18 46.33
N GLU A 525 1.20 -27.23 45.12
CA GLU A 525 -0.20 -27.56 44.86
C GLU A 525 -0.48 -29.08 44.77
N LYS A 526 0.53 -29.94 45.02
CA LYS A 526 0.45 -31.42 45.05
C LYS A 526 -0.15 -32.05 43.79
N ARG A 527 0.18 -31.53 42.60
CA ARG A 527 -0.57 -31.87 41.37
C ARG A 527 -0.23 -33.24 40.73
N LYS A 528 1.04 -33.70 40.67
CA LYS A 528 1.39 -34.88 39.82
C LYS A 528 2.47 -35.84 40.35
N GLY A 529 3.29 -35.47 41.33
CA GLY A 529 4.32 -36.34 41.92
C GLY A 529 5.59 -36.53 41.06
N SER A 530 5.64 -35.97 39.85
CA SER A 530 6.79 -36.01 38.93
C SER A 530 7.72 -34.79 39.05
N GLU A 531 7.39 -33.83 39.92
CA GLU A 531 8.00 -32.50 39.95
C GLU A 531 9.49 -32.55 40.29
N PHE A 532 9.92 -33.49 41.14
CA PHE A 532 11.33 -33.67 41.47
C PHE A 532 12.15 -34.10 40.25
N VAL A 533 11.64 -35.05 39.47
CA VAL A 533 12.26 -35.51 38.22
C VAL A 533 12.35 -34.34 37.22
N GLU A 534 11.27 -33.57 37.07
CA GLU A 534 11.23 -32.38 36.21
C GLU A 534 12.28 -31.33 36.65
N MET A 535 12.44 -31.12 37.96
CA MET A 535 13.42 -30.17 38.50
C MET A 535 14.86 -30.58 38.18
N VAL A 536 15.18 -31.88 38.37
CA VAL A 536 16.49 -32.44 38.02
C VAL A 536 16.75 -32.30 36.52
N LYS A 537 15.78 -32.67 35.67
CA LYS A 537 15.87 -32.51 34.21
C LYS A 537 15.85 -31.04 33.75
N ASN A 538 15.42 -30.10 34.59
CA ASN A 538 15.51 -28.67 34.29
C ASN A 538 16.95 -28.13 34.52
N ARG A 539 17.58 -28.55 35.63
CA ARG A 539 18.95 -28.14 36.01
C ARG A 539 20.05 -28.85 35.22
N PHE A 540 19.84 -30.12 34.88
CA PHE A 540 20.76 -30.94 34.09
C PHE A 540 20.20 -31.22 32.69
N LYS A 541 21.05 -31.23 31.66
CA LYS A 541 20.65 -31.43 30.26
C LYS A 541 21.49 -32.52 29.61
N ALA A 542 20.83 -33.39 28.85
CA ALA A 542 21.50 -34.32 27.96
C ALA A 542 22.41 -33.58 26.94
N GLY A 543 23.47 -34.24 26.50
CA GLY A 543 24.51 -33.69 25.63
C GLY A 543 25.51 -32.77 26.33
N ARG A 544 25.53 -32.70 27.67
CA ARG A 544 26.44 -31.83 28.43
C ARG A 544 27.25 -32.57 29.48
N SER A 545 28.44 -32.04 29.77
CA SER A 545 29.31 -32.49 30.87
C SER A 545 29.21 -31.57 32.08
N TYR A 546 29.02 -32.18 33.25
CA TYR A 546 28.93 -31.51 34.55
C TYR A 546 30.01 -32.05 35.50
N GLU A 547 30.72 -31.18 36.20
CA GLU A 547 31.74 -31.56 37.18
C GLU A 547 31.07 -32.24 38.39
N LEU A 548 31.75 -33.22 39.01
CA LEU A 548 31.17 -33.98 40.14
C LEU A 548 30.82 -33.08 41.35
N SER A 549 31.59 -32.01 41.55
CA SER A 549 31.37 -30.95 42.54
C SER A 549 30.08 -30.19 42.27
N ASP A 550 29.89 -29.71 41.04
CA ASP A 550 28.69 -28.99 40.60
C ASP A 550 27.45 -29.87 40.72
N ILE A 551 27.53 -31.15 40.36
CA ILE A 551 26.41 -32.08 40.47
C ILE A 551 25.99 -32.23 41.94
N SER A 552 26.96 -32.41 42.86
CA SER A 552 26.68 -32.52 44.29
C SER A 552 26.00 -31.27 44.83
N LYS A 553 26.53 -30.10 44.46
CA LYS A 553 26.00 -28.80 44.88
C LYS A 553 24.58 -28.60 44.37
N THR A 554 24.35 -28.77 43.06
CA THR A 554 23.03 -28.60 42.45
C THR A 554 22.02 -29.63 42.97
N ARG A 555 22.43 -30.87 43.27
CA ARG A 555 21.59 -31.87 43.96
C ARG A 555 21.09 -31.33 45.29
N ASP A 556 22.00 -30.84 46.14
CA ASP A 556 21.65 -30.36 47.48
C ASP A 556 20.76 -29.11 47.42
N GLU A 557 21.01 -28.23 46.44
CA GLU A 557 20.17 -27.08 46.14
C GLU A 557 18.74 -27.51 45.75
N ILE A 558 18.57 -28.53 44.90
CA ILE A 558 17.25 -29.05 44.52
C ILE A 558 16.46 -29.58 45.72
N TYR A 559 17.09 -30.42 46.57
CA TYR A 559 16.44 -30.93 47.79
C TYR A 559 16.01 -29.80 48.73
N THR A 560 16.89 -28.80 48.92
CA THR A 560 16.59 -27.62 49.75
C THR A 560 15.43 -26.82 49.16
N LEU A 561 15.47 -26.53 47.86
CA LEU A 561 14.47 -25.73 47.16
C LEU A 561 13.07 -26.35 47.21
N MET A 562 13.00 -27.68 47.16
CA MET A 562 11.74 -28.44 47.21
C MET A 562 11.34 -28.86 48.63
N ASN A 563 12.04 -28.39 49.67
CA ASN A 563 11.80 -28.75 51.07
C ASN A 563 11.73 -30.27 51.30
N MET A 564 12.61 -31.02 50.63
CA MET A 564 12.71 -32.47 50.74
C MET A 564 13.90 -32.89 51.62
N PRO A 565 13.82 -34.03 52.34
CA PRO A 565 14.96 -34.55 53.08
C PRO A 565 16.16 -34.78 52.15
N SER A 566 17.31 -34.21 52.48
CA SER A 566 18.52 -34.37 51.69
C SER A 566 18.97 -35.83 51.66
N VAL A 567 19.10 -36.39 50.45
CA VAL A 567 19.67 -37.72 50.23
C VAL A 567 21.07 -37.58 49.66
N LYS A 568 22.10 -37.94 50.44
CA LYS A 568 23.52 -37.88 50.04
C LYS A 568 23.91 -39.05 49.12
N LYS A 569 23.32 -39.15 47.92
CA LYS A 569 23.77 -40.09 46.87
C LYS A 569 25.04 -39.59 46.20
N LYS A 570 25.98 -40.45 45.79
CA LYS A 570 27.14 -39.99 44.99
C LYS A 570 26.65 -39.35 43.68
N PRO A 571 27.39 -38.41 43.06
CA PRO A 571 26.96 -37.69 41.87
C PRO A 571 26.50 -38.60 40.71
N LYS A 572 27.22 -39.70 40.50
CA LYS A 572 26.92 -40.72 39.49
C LYS A 572 25.61 -41.43 39.81
N ASP A 573 25.50 -42.00 41.01
CA ASP A 573 24.31 -42.71 41.48
C ASP A 573 23.07 -41.82 41.42
N PHE A 574 23.20 -40.52 41.75
CA PHE A 574 22.10 -39.56 41.66
C PHE A 574 21.65 -39.33 40.21
N LEU A 575 22.56 -38.98 39.30
CA LEU A 575 22.17 -38.65 37.92
C LEU A 575 21.82 -39.88 37.09
N GLU A 576 22.35 -41.06 37.41
CA GLU A 576 22.00 -42.31 36.74
C GLU A 576 20.52 -42.69 36.90
N GLU A 577 19.82 -42.17 37.90
CA GLU A 577 18.36 -42.36 38.03
C GLU A 577 17.57 -41.63 36.94
N PHE A 578 18.13 -40.55 36.37
CA PHE A 578 17.42 -39.66 35.45
C PHE A 578 18.03 -39.63 34.04
N PHE A 579 19.31 -39.99 33.89
CA PHE A 579 20.07 -39.92 32.65
C PHE A 579 20.94 -41.16 32.45
N LYS A 580 21.28 -41.46 31.19
CA LYS A 580 22.42 -42.31 30.89
C LYS A 580 23.70 -41.49 31.02
N CYS A 581 24.57 -41.90 31.95
CA CYS A 581 25.80 -41.19 32.26
C CYS A 581 27.02 -41.92 31.69
N LYS A 582 28.01 -41.15 31.23
CA LYS A 582 29.35 -41.63 30.86
C LYS A 582 30.40 -40.79 31.57
N ASP A 583 31.46 -41.44 32.07
CA ASP A 583 32.56 -40.73 32.71
C ASP A 583 33.25 -39.81 31.69
N SER A 584 33.49 -38.56 32.08
CA SER A 584 34.11 -37.54 31.25
C SER A 584 35.04 -36.63 32.06
N TRP A 585 35.72 -35.73 31.37
CA TRP A 585 36.58 -34.71 31.99
C TRP A 585 36.22 -33.33 31.45
N LYS A 586 36.18 -32.35 32.34
CA LYS A 586 35.94 -30.93 32.01
C LYS A 586 36.95 -30.11 32.80
N ASN A 587 37.68 -29.22 32.14
CA ASN A 587 38.73 -28.40 32.79
C ASN A 587 39.73 -29.20 33.64
N ARG A 588 40.11 -30.41 33.21
CA ARG A 588 40.98 -31.37 33.94
C ARG A 588 40.40 -31.88 35.28
N GLN A 589 39.12 -31.64 35.54
CA GLN A 589 38.37 -32.22 36.65
C GLN A 589 37.48 -33.36 36.16
N ARG A 590 37.19 -34.32 37.05
CA ARG A 590 36.26 -35.42 36.79
C ARG A 590 34.85 -34.88 36.60
N ALA A 591 34.18 -35.34 35.55
CA ALA A 591 32.84 -34.92 35.17
C ALA A 591 32.00 -36.13 34.73
N LEU A 592 30.69 -35.92 34.60
CA LEU A 592 29.77 -36.86 33.95
C LEU A 592 29.20 -36.20 32.71
N PHE A 593 29.32 -36.89 31.57
CA PHE A 593 28.59 -36.57 30.36
C PHE A 593 27.23 -37.27 30.39
N LEU A 594 26.16 -36.50 30.18
CA LEU A 594 24.80 -37.03 30.14
C LEU A 594 24.43 -37.33 28.70
N GLU A 595 24.33 -38.59 28.29
CA GLU A 595 24.09 -38.98 26.90
C GLU A 595 22.65 -38.71 26.47
N TYR A 596 21.67 -39.24 27.21
CA TYR A 596 20.25 -39.05 26.97
C TYR A 596 19.44 -39.16 28.27
N GLU A 597 18.24 -38.59 28.27
CA GLU A 597 17.28 -38.67 29.38
C GLU A 597 16.66 -40.07 29.44
N LYS A 598 16.56 -40.63 30.65
CA LYS A 598 15.78 -41.86 30.90
C LYS A 598 14.29 -41.51 30.94
N VAL A 599 13.46 -42.37 30.35
CA VAL A 599 12.00 -42.23 30.32
C VAL A 599 11.44 -42.35 31.72
#